data_AF-A0A1J3D2D0-F1
#
_entry.id   AF-A0A1J3D2D0-F1
#
_cell.length_a   1.000
_cell.length_b   1.000
_cell.length_c   1.000
_cell.angle_alpha   90.00
_cell.angle_beta   90.00
_cell.angle_gamma   90.00
#
_symmetry.space_group_name_H-M   'P 1'
#
loop_
_entity.id
_entity.type
_entity.pdbx_description
1 polymer ?
#
loop_
_entity_poly.entity_id
_entity_poly.type
_entity_poly.pdbx_seq_one_letter_code
_entity_poly.pdbx_strand_id
1 'polypeptide(L)'
;FQFAKKIEDFMHTITPEEIPLQLGLSKKEVRKMLKSNLSELDKSIEAMYTKLQKNLASKELLPSLRDKCNKEFLDKYESFVQLVAKVYPNENVPEVTEMRELLASM
;
A
#
# COMPACT_ATOMS: atom_id res chain seq x y z
N PHE A 1 -1.68 5.28 1.40
CA PHE A 1 -1.27 5.84 0.09
C PHE A 1 -1.98 7.17 -0.14
N GLN A 2 -1.28 8.26 -0.45
CA GLN A 2 -1.93 9.57 -0.72
C GLN A 2 -2.92 9.51 -1.89
N PHE A 3 -2.62 8.69 -2.89
CA PHE A 3 -3.49 8.45 -4.04
C PHE A 3 -4.83 7.79 -3.64
N ALA A 4 -4.80 6.84 -2.70
CA ALA A 4 -6.01 6.19 -2.19
C ALA A 4 -6.94 7.17 -1.47
N LYS A 5 -6.36 8.00 -0.59
CA LYS A 5 -7.12 9.06 0.11
C LYS A 5 -7.81 10.00 -0.88
N LYS A 6 -7.11 10.40 -1.94
CA LYS A 6 -7.69 11.25 -2.99
C LYS A 6 -8.88 10.57 -3.68
N ILE A 7 -8.80 9.26 -3.96
CA ILE A 7 -9.94 8.51 -4.52
C ILE A 7 -11.12 8.51 -3.54
N GLU A 8 -10.88 8.19 -2.27
CA GLU A 8 -11.91 8.18 -1.22
C GLU A 8 -12.61 9.54 -1.11
N ASP A 9 -11.85 10.63 -1.11
CA ASP A 9 -12.40 12.00 -1.08
C ASP A 9 -13.34 12.25 -2.29
N PHE A 10 -12.97 11.80 -3.49
CA PHE A 10 -13.81 11.94 -4.69
C PHE A 10 -15.05 11.05 -4.65
N MET A 11 -14.99 9.85 -4.05
CA MET A 11 -16.13 8.94 -3.93
C MET A 11 -17.29 9.52 -3.09
N HIS A 12 -17.04 10.56 -2.31
CA HIS A 12 -18.11 11.31 -1.61
C HIS A 12 -18.89 12.27 -2.53
N THR A 13 -18.38 12.53 -3.73
CA THR A 13 -18.90 13.58 -4.63
C THR A 13 -19.28 13.06 -6.01
N ILE A 14 -18.63 12.01 -6.50
CA ILE A 14 -18.85 11.43 -7.83
C ILE A 14 -18.85 9.90 -7.77
N THR A 15 -19.34 9.27 -8.84
CA THR A 15 -19.36 7.81 -8.95
C THR A 15 -17.95 7.24 -9.21
N PRO A 16 -17.66 6.00 -8.78
CA PRO A 16 -16.37 5.34 -9.04
C PRO A 16 -15.94 5.36 -10.52
N GLU A 17 -16.90 5.27 -11.44
CA GLU A 17 -16.68 5.25 -12.89
C GLU A 17 -16.22 6.60 -13.45
N GLU A 18 -16.53 7.70 -12.75
CA GLU A 18 -16.15 9.06 -13.14
C GLU A 18 -14.76 9.44 -12.60
N ILE A 19 -14.25 8.75 -11.57
CA ILE A 19 -12.95 9.04 -10.94
C ILE A 19 -11.79 8.94 -11.94
N PRO A 20 -11.70 7.93 -12.83
CA PRO A 20 -10.65 7.85 -13.85
C PRO A 20 -10.62 9.02 -14.84
N LEU A 21 -11.72 9.78 -14.96
CA LEU A 21 -11.84 10.95 -15.82
C LEU A 21 -11.26 12.22 -15.16
N GLN A 22 -11.04 12.19 -13.84
CA GLN A 22 -10.49 13.32 -13.09
C GLN A 22 -8.98 13.48 -13.33
N LEU A 23 -8.53 14.73 -13.37
CA LEU A 23 -7.13 15.05 -13.61
C LEU A 23 -6.25 14.52 -12.46
N GLY A 24 -5.24 13.73 -12.82
CA GLY A 24 -4.33 13.09 -11.87
C GLY A 24 -4.87 11.81 -11.21
N LEU A 25 -6.01 11.27 -11.67
CA LEU A 25 -6.58 10.00 -11.21
C LEU A 25 -6.79 9.01 -12.37
N SER A 26 -6.14 9.24 -13.51
CA SER A 26 -6.23 8.32 -14.65
C SER A 26 -5.58 6.95 -14.33
N LYS A 27 -5.95 5.93 -15.10
CA LYS A 27 -5.31 4.60 -15.09
C LYS A 27 -3.77 4.68 -15.18
N LYS A 28 -3.25 5.60 -15.98
CA LYS A 28 -1.79 5.81 -16.12
C LYS A 28 -1.16 6.27 -14.81
N GLU A 29 -1.84 7.16 -14.07
CA GLU A 29 -1.35 7.65 -12.78
C GLU A 29 -1.39 6.56 -11.70
N VAL A 30 -2.42 5.70 -11.70
CA VAL A 30 -2.47 4.51 -10.82
C VAL A 30 -1.25 3.63 -11.06
N ARG A 31 -0.97 3.26 -12.31
CA ARG A 31 0.18 2.41 -12.66
C ARG A 31 1.51 3.05 -12.29
N LYS A 32 1.66 4.35 -12.55
CA LYS A 32 2.86 5.11 -12.19
C LYS A 32 3.08 5.09 -10.67
N MET A 33 2.01 5.32 -9.91
CA MET A 33 2.02 5.30 -8.45
C MET A 33 2.33 3.90 -7.90
N LEU A 34 1.71 2.85 -8.44
CA LEU A 34 2.02 1.47 -8.07
C LEU A 34 3.51 1.18 -8.30
N LYS A 35 4.00 1.47 -9.51
CA LYS A 35 5.41 1.23 -9.85
C LYS A 35 6.37 1.93 -8.90
N SER A 36 6.16 3.22 -8.61
CA SER A 36 7.05 3.98 -7.73
C SER A 36 7.03 3.49 -6.29
N ASN A 37 5.85 3.21 -5.73
CA ASN A 37 5.74 2.76 -4.35
C ASN A 37 6.29 1.34 -4.17
N LEU A 38 6.03 0.45 -5.12
CA LEU A 38 6.49 -0.94 -5.03
C LEU A 38 7.99 -1.08 -5.26
N SER A 39 8.58 -0.27 -6.16
CA SER A 39 10.04 -0.30 -6.38
C SER A 39 10.88 0.13 -5.17
N GLU A 40 10.27 0.88 -4.25
CA GLU A 40 10.93 1.38 -3.04
C GLU A 40 10.45 0.70 -1.76
N LEU A 41 9.56 -0.29 -1.88
CA LEU A 41 8.90 -0.91 -0.75
C LEU A 41 9.90 -1.64 0.15
N ASP A 42 10.75 -2.49 -0.44
CA ASP A 42 11.79 -3.25 0.29
C ASP A 42 12.71 -2.31 1.08
N LYS A 43 13.23 -1.27 0.42
CA LYS A 43 14.11 -0.28 1.06
C LYS A 43 13.41 0.46 2.21
N SER A 44 12.14 0.79 2.03
CA SER A 44 11.35 1.50 3.03
C SER A 44 11.09 0.63 4.26
N ILE A 45 10.80 -0.66 4.05
CA ILE A 45 10.59 -1.65 5.10
C ILE A 45 11.89 -1.92 5.87
N GLU A 46 13.01 -2.12 5.16
CA GLU A 46 14.33 -2.33 5.78
C GLU A 46 14.76 -1.12 6.62
N ALA A 47 14.55 0.10 6.10
CA ALA A 47 14.82 1.33 6.83
C ALA A 47 13.95 1.46 8.08
N MET A 48 12.68 1.05 8.02
CA MET A 48 11.78 1.00 9.17
C MET A 48 12.29 0.00 10.22
N TYR A 49 12.61 -1.23 9.82
CA TYR A 49 13.16 -2.25 10.72
C TYR A 49 14.44 -1.81 11.40
N THR A 50 15.36 -1.23 10.64
CA THR A 50 16.63 -0.70 11.16
C THR A 50 16.39 0.39 12.21
N LYS A 51 15.41 1.29 11.98
CA LYS A 51 15.06 2.33 12.96
C LYS A 51 14.44 1.74 14.21
N LEU A 52 13.55 0.75 14.08
CA LEU A 52 12.95 0.05 15.22
C LEU A 52 14.02 -0.63 16.07
N GLN A 53 14.94 -1.37 15.46
CA GLN A 53 16.04 -2.05 16.15
C GLN A 53 16.96 -1.09 16.92
N LYS A 54 17.24 0.10 16.38
CA LYS A 54 18.11 1.10 17.01
C LYS A 54 17.47 1.83 18.19
N ASN A 55 16.15 1.99 18.18
CA ASN A 55 15.43 2.78 19.19
C ASN A 55 14.72 1.93 20.24
N LEU A 56 14.52 0.62 20.01
CA LEU A 56 13.96 -0.26 21.02
C LEU A 56 15.02 -0.72 22.02
N ALA A 57 14.79 -0.42 23.30
CA ALA A 57 15.59 -0.96 24.40
C ALA A 57 15.37 -2.47 24.59
N SER A 58 14.14 -2.96 24.38
CA SER A 58 13.79 -4.38 24.53
C SER A 58 13.78 -5.11 23.19
N LYS A 59 14.90 -5.75 22.85
CA LYS A 59 15.06 -6.48 21.59
C LYS A 59 14.10 -7.66 21.45
N GLU A 60 13.61 -8.21 22.57
CA GLU A 60 12.67 -9.34 22.61
C GLU A 60 11.30 -8.98 22.02
N LEU A 61 10.94 -7.69 21.97
CA LEU A 61 9.68 -7.24 21.37
C LEU A 61 9.76 -7.08 19.84
N LEU A 62 10.96 -7.10 19.26
CA LEU A 62 11.16 -6.87 17.82
C LEU A 62 10.35 -7.82 16.93
N PRO A 63 10.28 -9.14 17.20
CA PRO A 63 9.44 -10.05 16.40
C PRO A 63 7.95 -9.69 16.48
N SER A 64 7.44 -9.41 17.68
CA SER A 64 6.02 -9.05 17.86
C SER A 64 5.64 -7.73 17.16
N LEU A 65 6.56 -6.75 17.16
CA LEU A 65 6.38 -5.48 16.47
C LEU A 65 6.46 -5.64 14.96
N ARG A 66 7.38 -6.48 14.48
CA ARG A 66 7.49 -6.89 13.08
C ARG A 66 6.17 -7.47 12.58
N ASP A 67 5.64 -8.46 13.29
CA ASP A 67 4.38 -9.10 12.93
C ASP A 67 3.22 -8.10 12.91
N LYS A 68 3.16 -7.22 13.92
CA LYS A 68 2.13 -6.17 13.99
C LYS A 68 2.24 -5.17 12.84
N CYS A 69 3.44 -4.67 12.54
CA CYS A 69 3.67 -3.73 11.44
C CYS A 69 3.34 -4.35 10.08
N ASN A 70 3.76 -5.60 9.85
CA ASN A 70 3.43 -6.35 8.63
C ASN A 70 1.92 -6.53 8.48
N LYS A 71 1.22 -6.89 9.57
CA LYS A 71 -0.24 -7.01 9.57
C LYS A 71 -0.91 -5.69 9.23
N GLU A 72 -0.56 -4.60 9.93
CA GLU A 72 -1.16 -3.28 9.66
C GLU A 72 -0.89 -2.77 8.24
N PHE A 73 0.27 -3.10 7.66
CA PHE A 73 0.56 -2.81 6.27
C PHE A 73 -0.35 -3.61 5.32
N LEU A 74 -0.47 -4.92 5.53
CA LEU A 74 -1.29 -5.80 4.69
C LEU A 74 -2.77 -5.43 4.75
N ASP A 75 -3.31 -5.12 5.93
CA ASP A 75 -4.71 -4.69 6.09
C ASP A 75 -4.99 -3.39 5.30
N LYS A 76 -4.05 -2.44 5.33
CA LYS A 76 -4.15 -1.19 4.54
C LYS A 76 -3.98 -1.44 3.04
N TYR A 77 -3.09 -2.37 2.67
CA TYR A 77 -2.87 -2.74 1.28
C TYR A 77 -4.10 -3.43 0.69
N GLU A 78 -4.73 -4.34 1.44
CA GLU A 78 -5.97 -5.00 1.04
C GLU A 78 -7.09 -3.99 0.79
N SER A 79 -7.28 -3.04 1.72
CA SER A 79 -8.26 -1.96 1.54
C SER A 79 -7.99 -1.15 0.26
N PHE A 80 -6.72 -0.89 -0.03
CA PHE A 80 -6.32 -0.19 -1.25
C PHE A 80 -6.57 -1.03 -2.52
N VAL A 81 -6.27 -2.34 -2.51
CA VAL A 81 -6.53 -3.24 -3.64
C VAL A 81 -8.02 -3.27 -3.95
N GLN A 82 -8.88 -3.38 -2.93
CA GLN A 82 -10.34 -3.34 -3.09
C GLN A 82 -10.81 -2.00 -3.68
N LEU A 83 -10.24 -0.89 -3.23
CA LEU A 83 -10.55 0.44 -3.76
C LEU A 83 -10.16 0.55 -5.24
N VAL A 84 -8.96 0.09 -5.61
CA VAL A 84 -8.50 0.12 -7.01
C VAL A 84 -9.34 -0.80 -7.87
N ALA A 85 -9.71 -2.00 -7.41
CA ALA A 85 -10.56 -2.92 -8.17
C ALA A 85 -11.95 -2.31 -8.46
N LYS A 86 -12.49 -1.52 -7.51
CA LYS A 86 -13.77 -0.82 -7.69
C LYS A 86 -13.70 0.30 -8.73
N VAL A 87 -12.61 1.06 -8.76
CA VAL A 87 -12.47 2.26 -9.62
C VAL A 87 -11.81 1.93 -10.96
N TYR A 88 -10.96 0.91 -10.99
CA TYR A 88 -10.15 0.51 -12.14
C TYR A 88 -10.15 -1.02 -12.33
N PRO A 89 -11.29 -1.63 -12.69
CA PRO A 89 -11.48 -3.08 -12.70
C PRO A 89 -10.57 -3.87 -13.65
N ASN A 90 -9.84 -3.19 -14.56
CA ASN A 90 -8.92 -3.81 -15.53
C ASN A 90 -7.44 -3.52 -15.23
N GLU A 91 -7.13 -2.93 -14.08
CA GLU A 91 -5.75 -2.67 -13.67
C GLU A 91 -5.18 -3.90 -12.97
N ASN A 92 -3.94 -4.25 -13.33
CA ASN A 92 -3.22 -5.33 -12.68
C ASN A 92 -2.49 -4.78 -11.46
N VAL A 93 -3.05 -5.04 -10.28
CA VAL A 93 -2.45 -4.70 -8.99
C VAL A 93 -1.95 -5.99 -8.37
N PRO A 94 -0.72 -6.02 -7.79
CA PRO A 94 -0.25 -7.19 -7.07
C PRO A 94 -1.23 -7.63 -6.00
N GLU A 95 -1.36 -8.94 -5.83
CA GLU A 95 -2.29 -9.46 -4.83
C GLU A 95 -1.74 -9.29 -3.41
N VAL A 96 -2.66 -9.28 -2.44
CA VAL A 96 -2.28 -9.23 -1.02
C VAL A 96 -1.39 -10.43 -0.64
N THR A 97 -1.59 -11.58 -1.29
CA THR A 97 -0.77 -12.78 -1.11
C THR A 97 0.67 -12.57 -1.56
N GLU A 98 0.87 -11.96 -2.73
CA GLU A 98 2.20 -11.63 -3.25
C GLU A 98 2.94 -10.65 -2.31
N MET A 99 2.23 -9.63 -1.80
CA MET A 99 2.81 -8.71 -0.81
C MET A 99 3.15 -9.40 0.52
N ARG A 100 2.34 -10.37 0.94
CA ARG A 100 2.62 -11.16 2.16
C ARG A 100 3.87 -11.99 1.99
N GLU A 101 4.04 -12.65 0.85
CA GLU A 101 5.23 -13.44 0.53
C GLU A 101 6.47 -12.57 0.47
N LEU A 102 6.39 -11.39 -0.16
CA LEU A 102 7.47 -10.41 -0.17
C LEU A 102 7.90 -10.03 1.25
N LEU A 103 6.95 -9.65 2.12
CA LEU A 103 7.24 -9.28 3.52
C LEU A 103 7.82 -10.42 4.37
N ALA A 104 7.46 -11.66 4.04
CA ALA A 104 7.97 -12.85 4.71
C ALA A 104 9.37 -13.26 4.22
N SER A 105 9.73 -12.88 2.98
CA SER A 105 11.04 -13.16 2.38
C SER A 105 12.16 -12.21 2.82
N MET A 106 11.80 -11.08 3.43
CA MET A 106 12.72 -10.07 4.00
C MET A 106 13.24 -10.46 5.39
#